data_AF-A0A0S4JVG6-F1
#
_entry.id   AF-A0A0S4JVG6-F1
#
_cell.length_a   1.000
_cell.length_b   1.000
_cell.length_c   1.000
_cell.angle_alpha   90.00
_cell.angle_beta   90.00
_cell.angle_gamma   90.00
#
_symmetry.space_group_name_H-M   'P 1'
#
loop_
_entity.id
_entity.type
_entity.pdbx_description
1 polymer ?
#
loop_
_entity_poly.entity_id
_entity_poly.type
_entity_poly.pdbx_seq_one_letter_code
_entity_poly.pdbx_strand_id
1 'polypeptide(L)'
;MEGWRLAVLLVIIIVFLIVLGIYALVLYMHKRGMISWGSRGPTVVGAGASDTVLYFRDAMTQTLHSLDLKLIKNAADFRFQAASLCGRSDPIGVALSRVDEGNVLVELDLEQFLASPYRGDAVRRSALEPFVLSHHLHAHVPRTPQQSVMHSVMQSPSRQIEASAMTLSPRKRRTITPRPYIFPSVPLITTNTFIILSASAFLDPNTGEPLVLTDGECTGLEWAFIRGESSVDLGDGVSASLNVKYSEAAINVGSSLSNRAVPTTRRVQRHIFRRIMYAIDTGGNSSDASLPWTEYAQPFRLPLGRWCVRVQASTDDQRTTESIARVFTVEATAS
;
A
#
# COMPACT_ATOMS: atom_id res chain seq x y z
N MET A 1 -49.05 -14.96 44.27
CA MET A 1 -47.89 -15.72 43.74
C MET A 1 -47.32 -15.11 42.45
N GLU A 2 -47.47 -13.80 42.20
CA GLU A 2 -47.08 -13.20 40.90
C GLU A 2 -45.91 -12.20 41.03
N GLY A 3 -45.71 -11.57 42.20
CA GLY A 3 -44.63 -10.61 42.42
C GLY A 3 -43.22 -11.21 42.34
N TRP A 4 -43.03 -12.46 42.75
CA TRP A 4 -41.72 -13.12 42.71
C TRP A 4 -41.28 -13.45 41.27
N ARG A 5 -42.23 -13.73 40.37
CA ARG A 5 -41.93 -13.99 38.95
C ARG A 5 -41.48 -12.72 38.23
N LEU A 6 -42.11 -11.60 38.56
CA LEU A 6 -41.74 -10.27 38.05
C LEU A 6 -40.35 -9.84 38.55
N ALA A 7 -40.06 -10.08 39.84
CA ALA A 7 -38.74 -9.82 40.41
C ALA A 7 -37.64 -10.68 39.74
N VAL A 8 -37.89 -11.97 39.52
CA VAL A 8 -36.95 -12.87 38.85
C VAL A 8 -36.70 -12.45 37.40
N LEU A 9 -37.74 -12.07 36.67
CA LEU A 9 -37.61 -11.60 35.28
C LEU A 9 -36.73 -10.34 35.20
N LEU A 10 -36.92 -9.40 36.14
CA LEU A 10 -36.19 -8.14 36.18
C LEU A 10 -34.69 -8.38 36.47
N VAL A 11 -34.37 -9.32 37.36
CA VAL A 11 -32.99 -9.73 37.63
C VAL A 11 -32.34 -10.34 36.38
N ILE A 12 -33.05 -11.22 35.65
CA ILE A 12 -32.52 -11.84 34.43
C ILE A 12 -32.22 -10.78 33.36
N ILE A 13 -33.09 -9.79 33.19
CA ILE A 13 -32.89 -8.69 32.23
C ILE A 13 -31.66 -7.86 32.60
N ILE A 14 -31.49 -7.52 33.88
CA ILE A 14 -30.32 -6.75 34.35
C ILE A 14 -29.03 -7.53 34.07
N VAL A 15 -28.99 -8.82 34.41
CA VAL A 15 -27.82 -9.67 34.15
C VAL A 15 -27.52 -9.74 32.65
N PHE A 16 -28.55 -9.89 31.81
CA PHE A 16 -28.38 -9.92 30.36
C PHE A 16 -27.79 -8.61 29.81
N LEU A 17 -28.26 -7.45 30.28
CA LEU A 17 -27.73 -6.15 29.88
C LEU A 17 -26.27 -5.96 30.33
N ILE A 18 -25.90 -6.42 31.52
CA ILE A 18 -24.51 -6.38 32.00
C ILE A 18 -23.61 -7.24 31.11
N VAL A 19 -24.03 -8.47 30.80
CA VAL A 19 -23.27 -9.37 29.92
C VAL A 19 -23.12 -8.78 28.52
N LEU A 20 -24.20 -8.21 27.97
CA LEU A 20 -24.16 -7.55 26.67
C LEU A 20 -23.22 -6.33 26.66
N GLY A 21 -23.22 -5.55 27.75
CA GLY A 21 -22.33 -4.41 27.95
C GLY A 21 -20.86 -4.82 28.03
N ILE A 22 -20.55 -5.89 28.78
CA ILE A 22 -19.19 -6.46 28.86
C ILE A 22 -18.78 -7.00 27.49
N TYR A 23 -19.67 -7.70 26.77
CA TYR A 23 -19.37 -8.21 25.44
C TYR A 23 -19.12 -7.09 24.43
N ALA A 24 -19.93 -6.03 24.45
CA ALA A 24 -19.72 -4.84 23.64
C ALA A 24 -18.41 -4.13 24.00
N LEU A 25 -18.05 -4.06 25.29
CA LEU A 25 -16.77 -3.52 25.75
C LEU A 25 -15.59 -4.37 25.26
N VAL A 26 -15.69 -5.71 25.34
CA VAL A 26 -14.66 -6.63 24.83
C VAL A 26 -14.53 -6.49 23.32
N LEU A 27 -15.63 -6.41 22.57
CA LEU A 27 -15.59 -6.17 21.13
C LEU A 27 -15.03 -4.78 20.79
N TYR A 28 -15.36 -3.75 21.57
CA TYR A 28 -14.81 -2.41 21.42
C TYR A 28 -13.30 -2.40 21.70
N MET A 29 -12.86 -3.08 22.75
CA MET A 29 -11.46 -3.26 23.12
C MET A 29 -10.72 -4.16 22.14
N HIS A 30 -11.37 -5.15 21.51
CA HIS A 30 -10.76 -5.99 20.47
C HIS A 30 -10.65 -5.23 19.14
N LYS A 31 -11.65 -4.41 18.82
CA LYS A 31 -11.66 -3.55 17.63
C LYS A 31 -10.67 -2.39 17.74
N ARG A 32 -10.38 -1.91 18.96
CA ARG A 32 -9.25 -1.00 19.24
C ARG A 32 -7.92 -1.72 19.48
N GLY A 33 -7.95 -2.93 20.02
CA GLY A 33 -6.79 -3.72 20.45
C GLY A 33 -6.10 -4.48 19.33
N MET A 34 -6.71 -4.60 18.14
CA MET A 34 -5.99 -5.04 16.94
C MET A 34 -5.07 -3.96 16.33
N ILE A 35 -5.01 -2.74 16.89
CA ILE A 35 -3.97 -1.75 16.58
C ILE A 35 -3.56 -1.01 17.86
N SER A 36 -3.06 -1.73 18.84
CA SER A 36 -2.16 -1.15 19.83
C SER A 36 -0.85 -1.95 19.85
N TRP A 37 0.00 -1.69 18.87
CA TRP A 37 1.45 -1.88 18.96
C TRP A 37 2.04 -0.86 19.96
N GLY A 38 1.47 -0.81 21.16
CA GLY A 38 1.77 0.17 22.20
C GLY A 38 2.11 -0.53 23.51
N SER A 39 2.89 -1.62 23.46
CA SER A 39 3.65 -2.02 24.64
C SER A 39 4.85 -1.09 24.71
N ARG A 40 4.72 -0.02 25.51
CA ARG A 40 5.83 0.81 25.97
C ARG A 40 6.84 -0.14 26.62
N GLY A 41 7.86 -0.48 25.85
CA GLY A 41 9.04 -1.19 26.36
C GLY A 41 9.79 -0.28 27.33
N PRO A 42 10.73 -0.83 28.10
CA PRO A 42 11.46 -0.07 29.11
C PRO A 42 12.13 1.13 28.45
N THR A 43 11.72 2.32 28.88
CA THR A 43 12.40 3.58 28.56
C THR A 43 13.87 3.41 28.94
N VAL A 44 14.77 3.58 27.98
CA VAL A 44 16.21 3.67 28.25
C VAL A 44 16.44 4.99 28.98
N VAL A 45 16.29 4.95 30.30
CA VAL A 45 16.63 6.06 31.18
C VAL A 45 18.14 6.07 31.34
N GLY A 46 18.77 7.08 30.74
CA GLY A 46 20.12 7.50 31.10
C GLY A 46 21.20 7.18 30.06
N ALA A 47 21.36 8.08 29.09
CA ALA A 47 22.65 8.54 28.55
C ALA A 47 22.32 9.47 27.36
N GLY A 48 22.96 10.63 27.29
CA GLY A 48 22.60 11.72 26.37
C GLY A 48 22.25 11.25 24.97
N ALA A 49 21.08 11.69 24.47
CA ALA A 49 20.60 11.42 23.12
C ALA A 49 21.64 11.89 22.11
N SER A 50 22.53 10.98 21.72
CA SER A 50 23.51 11.22 20.68
C SER A 50 22.78 11.16 19.36
N ASP A 51 23.00 12.16 18.51
CA ASP A 51 22.55 12.23 17.13
C ASP A 51 23.15 11.15 16.22
N THR A 52 24.00 10.27 16.77
CA THR A 52 24.62 9.18 16.02
C THR A 52 24.20 7.80 16.46
N VAL A 53 23.56 7.62 17.62
CA VAL A 53 23.15 6.29 18.09
C VAL A 53 21.69 6.03 17.77
N LEU A 54 21.44 5.10 16.84
CA LEU A 54 20.11 4.66 16.44
C LEU A 54 19.66 3.50 17.31
N TYR A 55 18.48 3.62 17.91
CA TYR A 55 17.84 2.54 18.65
C TYR A 55 16.76 1.87 17.80
N PHE A 56 16.77 0.55 17.76
CA PHE A 56 15.77 -0.23 17.06
C PHE A 56 15.43 -1.51 17.81
N ARG A 57 14.23 -2.02 17.58
CA ARG A 57 13.72 -3.25 18.15
C ARG A 57 13.62 -4.31 17.06
N ASP A 58 14.09 -5.52 17.33
CA ASP A 58 13.84 -6.64 16.43
C ASP A 58 12.34 -6.99 16.44
N ALA A 59 11.71 -6.98 15.27
CA ALA A 59 10.30 -7.30 15.13
C ALA A 59 9.94 -8.71 15.64
N MET A 60 10.84 -9.69 15.51
CA MET A 60 10.58 -11.08 15.88
C MET A 60 10.77 -11.34 17.38
N THR A 61 11.90 -10.88 17.93
CA THR A 61 12.29 -11.18 19.32
C THR A 61 11.87 -10.07 20.30
N GLN A 62 11.46 -8.91 19.78
CA GLN A 62 11.12 -7.71 20.55
C GLN A 62 12.28 -7.16 21.40
N THR A 63 13.53 -7.60 21.15
CA THR A 63 14.73 -7.11 21.85
C THR A 63 15.14 -5.75 21.32
N LEU A 64 15.55 -4.86 22.23
CA LEU A 64 16.05 -3.54 21.88
C LEU A 64 17.56 -3.61 21.62
N HIS A 65 17.98 -3.04 20.50
CA HIS A 65 19.36 -2.92 20.07
C HIS A 65 19.69 -1.45 19.79
N SER A 66 20.97 -1.13 19.81
CA SER A 66 21.50 0.18 19.42
C SER A 66 22.65 0.02 18.43
N LEU A 67 22.76 0.98 17.52
CA LEU A 67 23.79 1.00 16.49
C LEU A 67 24.33 2.42 16.31
N ASP A 68 25.65 2.58 16.36
CA ASP A 68 26.30 3.88 16.13
C ASP A 68 26.48 4.13 14.63
N LEU A 69 25.71 5.08 14.11
CA LEU A 69 25.73 5.51 12.72
C LEU A 69 27.04 6.18 12.30
N LYS A 70 27.93 6.59 13.24
CA LYS A 70 29.29 7.05 12.87
C LYS A 70 30.11 5.96 12.19
N LEU A 71 29.83 4.70 12.53
CA LEU A 71 30.54 3.54 11.99
C LEU A 71 29.90 3.00 10.71
N ILE A 72 28.73 3.54 10.32
CA ILE A 72 27.95 3.10 9.17
C ILE A 72 28.25 3.97 7.96
N LYS A 73 28.77 3.36 6.90
CA LYS A 73 29.15 4.08 5.67
C LYS A 73 28.06 4.15 4.61
N ASN A 74 27.20 3.13 4.53
CA ASN A 74 26.14 3.00 3.53
C ASN A 74 25.03 2.05 4.03
N ALA A 75 23.93 1.90 3.28
CA ALA A 75 22.83 1.05 3.71
C ALA A 75 23.19 -0.45 3.77
N ALA A 76 24.16 -0.91 2.97
CA ALA A 76 24.63 -2.30 3.03
C ALA A 76 25.35 -2.60 4.36
N ASP A 77 26.22 -1.68 4.80
CA ASP A 77 26.92 -1.75 6.09
C ASP A 77 25.94 -1.67 7.27
N PHE A 78 24.93 -0.79 7.17
CA PHE A 78 23.82 -0.76 8.12
C PHE A 78 23.14 -2.12 8.25
N ARG A 79 22.70 -2.68 7.11
CA ARG A 79 22.00 -3.96 7.06
C ARG A 79 22.82 -5.09 7.63
N PHE A 80 24.12 -5.13 7.33
CA PHE A 80 25.04 -6.13 7.86
C PHE A 80 25.19 -6.04 9.38
N GLN A 81 25.45 -4.84 9.92
CA GLN A 81 25.63 -4.66 11.36
C GLN A 81 24.32 -4.87 12.13
N ALA A 82 23.18 -4.39 11.61
CA ALA A 82 21.88 -4.61 12.22
C ALA A 82 21.49 -6.11 12.20
N ALA A 83 21.74 -6.82 11.10
CA ALA A 83 21.53 -8.27 11.02
C ALA A 83 22.38 -9.01 12.05
N SER A 84 23.67 -8.66 12.15
CA SER A 84 24.60 -9.26 13.11
C SER A 84 24.17 -9.04 14.56
N LEU A 85 23.70 -7.84 14.91
CA LEU A 85 23.21 -7.54 16.27
C LEU A 85 21.96 -8.35 16.64
N CYS A 86 21.12 -8.67 15.65
CA CYS A 86 19.95 -9.53 15.82
C CYS A 86 20.27 -11.03 15.59
N GLY A 87 21.54 -11.42 15.45
CA GLY A 87 21.95 -12.81 15.25
C GLY A 87 21.48 -13.43 13.93
N ARG A 88 21.28 -12.61 12.88
CA ARG A 88 20.76 -13.06 11.57
C ARG A 88 21.89 -13.29 10.57
N SER A 89 21.74 -14.36 9.78
CA SER A 89 22.70 -14.76 8.75
C SER A 89 22.47 -14.08 7.39
N ASP A 90 21.27 -13.56 7.13
CA ASP A 90 20.93 -12.86 5.90
C ASP A 90 20.76 -11.34 6.15
N PRO A 91 21.74 -10.51 5.75
CA PRO A 91 21.64 -9.07 5.88
C PRO A 91 20.80 -8.42 4.78
N ILE A 92 20.55 -9.09 3.66
CA ILE A 92 19.89 -8.49 2.48
C ILE A 92 18.40 -8.29 2.73
N GLY A 93 17.77 -9.21 3.47
CA GLY A 93 16.36 -9.17 3.84
C GLY A 93 16.01 -8.20 4.98
N VAL A 94 16.99 -7.44 5.51
CA VAL A 94 16.79 -6.56 6.65
C VAL A 94 16.22 -5.20 6.23
N ALA A 95 15.07 -4.87 6.81
CA ALA A 95 14.37 -3.60 6.63
C ALA A 95 14.23 -2.87 7.97
N LEU A 96 14.36 -1.56 7.95
CA LEU A 96 14.16 -0.68 9.10
C LEU A 96 12.87 0.11 8.91
N SER A 97 11.96 0.03 9.87
CA SER A 97 10.65 0.67 9.79
C SER A 97 10.41 1.55 10.99
N ARG A 98 9.63 2.61 10.84
CA ARG A 98 9.13 3.42 11.97
C ARG A 98 7.65 3.18 12.15
N VAL A 99 7.16 3.35 13.37
CA VAL A 99 5.72 3.43 13.61
C VAL A 99 5.32 4.89 13.44
N ASP A 100 4.45 5.18 12.48
CA ASP A 100 3.92 6.53 12.26
C ASP A 100 2.79 6.85 13.27
N GLU A 101 2.35 8.11 13.35
CA GLU A 101 1.29 8.56 14.27
C GLU A 101 -0.03 7.79 14.13
N GLY A 102 -0.25 7.15 12.97
CA GLY A 102 -1.36 6.25 12.71
C GLY A 102 -1.19 4.81 13.20
N ASN A 103 -0.14 4.50 13.99
CA ASN A 103 0.26 3.15 14.39
C ASN A 103 0.56 2.20 13.20
N VAL A 104 0.97 2.75 12.07
CA VAL A 104 1.34 1.97 10.87
C VAL A 104 2.86 1.89 10.78
N LEU A 105 3.37 0.69 10.49
CA LEU A 105 4.78 0.48 10.19
C LEU A 105 5.09 1.00 8.78
N VAL A 106 5.94 2.01 8.71
CA VAL A 106 6.43 2.60 7.47
C VAL A 106 7.91 2.23 7.33
N GLU A 107 8.23 1.45 6.30
CA GLU A 107 9.61 1.11 5.98
C GLU A 107 10.36 2.36 5.52
N LEU A 108 11.58 2.53 6.03
CA LEU A 108 12.46 3.63 5.69
C LEU A 108 13.34 3.22 4.52
N ASP A 109 13.44 4.10 3.52
CA ASP A 109 14.54 4.04 2.58
C ASP A 109 15.84 4.38 3.33
N LEU A 110 16.66 3.35 3.57
CA LEU A 110 17.91 3.46 4.30
C LEU A 110 18.93 4.37 3.59
N GLU A 111 18.96 4.39 2.25
CA GLU A 111 19.90 5.24 1.52
C GLU A 111 19.50 6.71 1.67
N GLN A 112 18.20 7.00 1.52
CA GLN A 112 17.66 8.35 1.73
C GLN A 112 17.79 8.78 3.20
N PHE A 113 17.56 7.87 4.15
CA PHE A 113 17.67 8.14 5.58
C PHE A 113 19.11 8.46 6.00
N LEU A 114 20.09 7.67 5.56
CA LEU A 114 21.50 7.88 5.88
C LEU A 114 22.03 9.16 5.23
N ALA A 115 21.57 9.51 4.03
CA ALA A 115 21.92 10.75 3.33
C ALA A 115 21.16 12.00 3.84
N SER A 116 20.09 11.83 4.62
CA SER A 116 19.24 12.94 5.03
C SER A 116 19.95 13.88 6.02
N PRO A 117 19.95 15.20 5.78
CA PRO A 117 20.47 16.19 6.73
C PRO A 117 19.61 16.26 8.01
N TYR A 118 18.38 15.75 7.96
CA TYR A 118 17.44 15.73 9.08
C TYR A 118 17.49 14.42 9.89
N ARG A 119 18.45 13.52 9.59
CA ARG A 119 18.57 12.23 10.28
C ARG A 119 18.79 12.37 11.80
N GLY A 120 19.47 13.43 12.25
CA GLY A 120 19.81 13.63 13.67
C GLY A 120 18.58 13.66 14.59
N ASP A 121 17.50 14.32 14.17
CA ASP A 121 16.27 14.39 14.98
C ASP A 121 15.51 13.08 15.02
N ALA A 122 15.57 12.29 13.94
CA ALA A 122 14.98 10.96 13.90
C ALA A 122 15.78 9.98 14.76
N VAL A 123 17.11 10.07 14.73
CA VAL A 123 18.03 9.26 15.55
C VAL A 123 17.85 9.59 17.04
N ARG A 124 17.79 10.87 17.42
CA ARG A 124 17.53 11.26 18.82
C ARG A 124 16.17 10.76 19.32
N ARG A 125 15.13 10.82 18.47
CA ARG A 125 13.79 10.32 18.82
C ARG A 125 13.75 8.80 18.98
N SER A 126 14.64 8.07 18.32
CA SER A 126 14.68 6.60 18.43
C SER A 126 14.89 6.07 19.86
N ALA A 127 15.50 6.87 20.74
CA ALA A 127 15.64 6.52 22.15
C ALA A 127 14.30 6.42 22.90
N LEU A 128 13.28 7.18 22.45
CA LEU A 128 11.93 7.18 23.02
C LEU A 128 10.97 6.31 22.19
N GLU A 129 11.15 6.33 20.87
CA GLU A 129 10.33 5.61 19.90
C GLU A 129 11.26 4.79 18.97
N PRO A 130 11.68 3.60 19.42
CA PRO A 130 12.63 2.79 18.65
C PRO A 130 12.08 2.41 17.29
N PHE A 131 12.95 2.40 16.29
CA PHE A 131 12.63 1.81 14.99
C PHE A 131 12.39 0.31 15.13
N VAL A 132 11.81 -0.32 14.12
CA VAL A 132 11.52 -1.75 14.09
C VAL A 132 12.31 -2.40 12.96
N LEU A 133 13.04 -3.47 13.27
CA LEU A 133 13.85 -4.21 12.32
C LEU A 133 13.11 -5.49 11.88
N SER A 134 12.70 -5.57 10.62
CA SER A 134 12.00 -6.73 10.03
C SER A 134 12.90 -7.55 9.09
N HIS A 135 12.53 -8.82 8.85
CA HIS A 135 13.21 -9.71 7.90
C HIS A 135 12.23 -10.14 6.79
N HIS A 136 12.64 -10.04 5.53
CA HIS A 136 11.92 -10.65 4.41
C HIS A 136 12.58 -11.96 4.01
N LEU A 137 11.95 -13.10 4.34
CA LEU A 137 12.37 -14.43 3.87
C LEU A 137 12.07 -14.58 2.37
N HIS A 138 13.10 -14.85 1.57
CA HIS A 138 12.98 -15.25 0.16
C HIS A 138 12.02 -16.45 0.00
N ALA A 139 11.06 -16.36 -0.94
CA ALA A 139 10.26 -17.50 -1.37
C ALA A 139 11.07 -18.35 -2.38
N HIS A 140 11.24 -19.64 -2.07
CA HIS A 140 11.85 -20.63 -2.96
C HIS A 140 10.98 -20.87 -4.21
N VAL A 141 11.60 -20.88 -5.40
CA VAL A 141 11.04 -21.46 -6.63
C VAL A 141 12.00 -22.54 -7.15
N PRO A 142 11.53 -23.75 -7.51
CA PRO A 142 12.40 -24.85 -7.93
C PRO A 142 13.00 -24.64 -9.33
N ARG A 143 14.22 -25.15 -9.54
CA ARG A 143 14.92 -25.22 -10.83
C ARG A 143 14.24 -26.21 -11.79
N THR A 144 14.05 -25.79 -13.04
CA THR A 144 13.70 -26.62 -14.20
C THR A 144 14.90 -27.40 -14.74
N PRO A 145 14.68 -28.60 -15.33
CA PRO A 145 15.51 -29.11 -16.42
C PRO A 145 14.80 -29.01 -17.79
N GLN A 146 15.49 -28.32 -18.70
CA GLN A 146 15.65 -28.51 -20.15
C GLN A 146 14.52 -29.04 -21.06
N GLN A 147 14.32 -28.25 -22.12
CA GLN A 147 14.15 -28.60 -23.54
C GLN A 147 12.82 -29.22 -24.01
N SER A 148 12.10 -28.49 -24.87
CA SER A 148 12.06 -28.80 -26.31
C SER A 148 11.18 -27.79 -27.06
N VAL A 149 11.60 -27.46 -28.27
CA VAL A 149 11.08 -26.49 -29.24
C VAL A 149 9.82 -27.04 -29.94
N MET A 150 8.76 -26.24 -30.11
CA MET A 150 8.14 -26.01 -31.44
C MET A 150 7.03 -24.95 -31.47
N HIS A 151 7.04 -24.24 -32.59
CA HIS A 151 6.19 -23.18 -33.13
C HIS A 151 4.66 -23.25 -32.94
N SER A 152 4.02 -22.07 -32.85
CA SER A 152 3.02 -21.50 -33.81
C SER A 152 2.13 -20.49 -33.07
N VAL A 153 2.26 -19.17 -33.28
CA VAL A 153 1.61 -18.29 -34.30
C VAL A 153 0.07 -18.16 -34.16
N MET A 154 -0.32 -16.89 -33.98
CA MET A 154 -1.55 -16.18 -34.39
C MET A 154 -2.77 -16.04 -33.45
N GLN A 155 -3.13 -14.74 -33.34
CA GLN A 155 -4.46 -14.14 -33.49
C GLN A 155 -5.31 -13.86 -32.24
N SER A 156 -5.20 -12.61 -31.80
CA SER A 156 -6.28 -11.79 -31.25
C SER A 156 -7.47 -11.65 -32.21
N PRO A 157 -8.68 -11.44 -31.67
CA PRO A 157 -9.60 -10.52 -32.31
C PRO A 157 -10.22 -9.51 -31.34
N SER A 158 -10.16 -8.26 -31.77
CA SER A 158 -10.99 -7.13 -31.33
C SER A 158 -12.43 -7.29 -31.83
N ARG A 159 -13.43 -6.80 -31.06
CA ARG A 159 -14.79 -6.34 -31.47
C ARG A 159 -15.68 -6.27 -30.21
N GLN A 160 -16.69 -5.41 -30.05
CA GLN A 160 -17.25 -4.27 -30.78
C GLN A 160 -18.23 -3.61 -29.79
N ILE A 161 -18.44 -2.30 -29.95
CA ILE A 161 -19.43 -1.49 -29.22
C ILE A 161 -20.82 -1.78 -29.81
N GLU A 162 -21.81 -2.07 -28.97
CA GLU A 162 -23.23 -1.94 -29.33
C GLU A 162 -24.01 -1.24 -28.21
N ALA A 163 -24.67 -0.15 -28.60
CA ALA A 163 -25.61 0.61 -27.80
C ALA A 163 -27.02 0.05 -28.02
N SER A 164 -27.81 -0.09 -26.94
CA SER A 164 -29.26 0.12 -27.01
C SER A 164 -29.97 0.10 -25.65
N ALA A 165 -31.09 0.83 -25.66
CA ALA A 165 -32.25 0.79 -24.77
C ALA A 165 -32.17 1.54 -23.43
N MET A 166 -32.65 2.79 -23.50
CA MET A 166 -33.21 3.58 -22.41
C MET A 166 -34.41 2.85 -21.80
N THR A 167 -34.29 2.42 -20.55
CA THR A 167 -35.43 2.03 -19.70
C THR A 167 -35.29 2.82 -18.39
N LEU A 168 -36.25 3.70 -18.13
CA LEU A 168 -36.36 4.50 -16.90
C LEU A 168 -36.59 3.56 -15.72
N SER A 169 -35.48 3.15 -15.09
CA SER A 169 -35.44 2.37 -13.86
C SER A 169 -35.29 3.31 -12.65
N PRO A 170 -35.83 2.95 -11.48
CA PRO A 170 -35.86 3.80 -10.30
C PRO A 170 -34.43 4.13 -9.87
N ARG A 171 -34.09 5.44 -9.86
CA ARG A 171 -32.83 6.07 -9.41
C ARG A 171 -31.73 5.04 -9.11
N LYS A 172 -31.13 4.51 -10.18
CA LYS A 172 -29.99 3.59 -10.12
C LYS A 172 -28.92 4.31 -9.30
N ARG A 173 -28.67 3.87 -8.05
CA ARG A 173 -27.49 4.31 -7.31
C ARG A 173 -26.33 4.06 -8.26
N ARG A 174 -25.68 5.13 -8.73
CA ARG A 174 -24.52 5.01 -9.61
C ARG A 174 -23.43 4.40 -8.74
N THR A 175 -23.24 3.08 -8.86
CA THR A 175 -22.17 2.37 -8.18
C THR A 175 -20.84 2.96 -8.63
N ILE A 176 -20.05 3.47 -7.69
CA ILE A 176 -18.69 3.98 -7.95
C ILE A 176 -17.84 2.79 -8.38
N THR A 177 -17.25 2.87 -9.58
CA THR A 177 -16.46 1.78 -10.14
C THR A 177 -14.98 1.99 -9.79
N PRO A 178 -14.32 1.02 -9.13
CA PRO A 178 -12.89 1.11 -8.85
C PRO A 178 -12.08 1.05 -10.14
N ARG A 179 -10.95 1.74 -10.13
CA ARG A 179 -9.94 1.61 -11.17
C ARG A 179 -8.69 0.96 -10.58
N PRO A 180 -8.33 -0.27 -10.97
CA PRO A 180 -7.10 -0.92 -10.53
C PRO A 180 -5.87 -0.41 -11.29
N TYR A 181 -4.78 -0.18 -10.56
CA TYR A 181 -3.50 0.34 -11.05
C TYR A 181 -2.37 -0.61 -10.64
N ILE A 182 -1.38 -0.71 -11.52
CA ILE A 182 -0.17 -1.51 -11.33
C ILE A 182 1.02 -0.56 -11.49
N PHE A 183 1.86 -0.48 -10.48
CA PHE A 183 3.03 0.38 -10.46
C PHE A 183 4.33 -0.41 -10.26
N PRO A 184 5.46 0.08 -10.82
CA PRO A 184 5.52 1.22 -11.73
C PRO A 184 4.85 0.88 -13.06
N SER A 185 4.29 1.90 -13.74
CA SER A 185 3.55 1.72 -15.00
C SER A 185 4.44 1.40 -16.21
N VAL A 186 5.77 1.33 -15.99
CA VAL A 186 6.73 0.99 -17.04
C VAL A 186 6.81 -0.52 -17.25
N PRO A 187 6.90 -0.98 -18.50
CA PRO A 187 6.97 -2.41 -18.79
C PRO A 187 8.33 -3.01 -18.40
N LEU A 188 9.42 -2.23 -18.43
CA LEU A 188 10.76 -2.72 -18.12
C LEU A 188 11.15 -2.30 -16.69
N ILE A 189 11.41 -3.28 -15.83
CA ILE A 189 11.79 -3.06 -14.44
C ILE A 189 12.98 -3.95 -14.05
N THR A 190 13.63 -3.65 -12.93
CA THR A 190 14.68 -4.51 -12.40
C THR A 190 14.11 -5.55 -11.44
N THR A 191 14.86 -6.61 -11.15
CA THR A 191 14.51 -7.58 -10.09
C THR A 191 14.35 -6.94 -8.70
N ASN A 192 14.91 -5.75 -8.50
CA ASN A 192 14.83 -5.00 -7.24
C ASN A 192 13.64 -4.04 -7.19
N THR A 193 12.92 -3.87 -8.31
CA THR A 193 11.78 -2.97 -8.40
C THR A 193 10.55 -3.61 -7.77
N PHE A 194 9.95 -2.91 -6.80
CA PHE A 194 8.69 -3.33 -6.20
C PHE A 194 7.51 -3.05 -7.13
N ILE A 195 6.60 -4.01 -7.15
CA ILE A 195 5.29 -3.90 -7.77
C ILE A 195 4.28 -3.52 -6.71
N ILE A 196 3.61 -2.39 -6.92
CA ILE A 196 2.59 -1.85 -6.03
C ILE A 196 1.26 -1.88 -6.76
N LEU A 197 0.27 -2.49 -6.13
CA LEU A 197 -1.09 -2.53 -6.64
C LEU A 197 -1.96 -1.56 -5.86
N SER A 198 -2.84 -0.86 -6.57
CA SER A 198 -3.80 0.03 -5.95
C SER A 198 -5.12 0.02 -6.69
N ALA A 199 -6.20 0.43 -6.02
CA ALA A 199 -7.49 0.62 -6.66
C ALA A 199 -8.17 1.85 -6.07
N SER A 200 -8.53 2.79 -6.93
CA SER A 200 -9.17 4.04 -6.51
C SER A 200 -10.18 4.55 -7.52
N ALA A 201 -11.06 5.43 -7.05
CA ALA A 201 -11.90 6.27 -7.89
C ALA A 201 -11.72 7.73 -7.46
N PHE A 202 -11.82 8.65 -8.42
CA PHE A 202 -11.70 10.09 -8.19
C PHE A 202 -13.08 10.72 -8.31
N LEU A 203 -13.51 11.37 -7.24
CA LEU A 203 -14.86 11.91 -7.08
C LEU A 203 -14.81 13.43 -6.88
N ASP A 204 -15.88 14.12 -7.26
CA ASP A 204 -16.08 15.51 -6.87
C ASP A 204 -16.47 15.55 -5.39
N PRO A 205 -15.73 16.27 -4.52
CA PRO A 205 -15.99 16.30 -3.09
C PRO A 205 -17.36 16.91 -2.74
N ASN A 206 -17.94 17.74 -3.60
CA ASN A 206 -19.23 18.38 -3.33
C ASN A 206 -20.42 17.51 -3.72
N THR A 207 -20.29 16.76 -4.82
CA THR A 207 -21.40 15.98 -5.38
C THR A 207 -21.27 14.48 -5.12
N GLY A 208 -20.06 14.00 -4.81
CA GLY A 208 -19.74 12.58 -4.68
C GLY A 208 -19.76 11.82 -6.01
N GLU A 209 -19.99 12.50 -7.13
CA GLU A 209 -20.04 11.87 -8.46
C GLU A 209 -18.62 11.62 -8.99
N PRO A 210 -18.42 10.55 -9.79
CA PRO A 210 -17.14 10.30 -10.46
C PRO A 210 -16.74 11.46 -11.37
N LEU A 211 -15.50 11.92 -11.23
CA LEU A 211 -14.92 12.92 -12.11
C LEU A 211 -14.44 12.27 -13.40
N VAL A 212 -14.66 12.98 -14.51
CA VAL A 212 -14.09 12.62 -15.81
C VAL A 212 -12.65 13.11 -15.85
N LEU A 213 -11.73 12.22 -15.50
CA LEU A 213 -10.29 12.41 -15.61
C LEU A 213 -9.73 11.48 -16.68
N THR A 214 -8.69 11.91 -17.37
CA THR A 214 -7.94 11.07 -18.30
C THR A 214 -7.22 9.94 -17.57
N ASP A 215 -6.84 8.91 -18.32
CA ASP A 215 -6.08 7.77 -17.80
C ASP A 215 -4.72 8.19 -17.22
N GLY A 216 -4.07 9.17 -17.86
CA GLY A 216 -2.82 9.76 -17.40
C GLY A 216 -2.98 10.53 -16.09
N GLU A 217 -4.00 11.39 -15.99
CA GLU A 217 -4.30 12.14 -14.76
C GLU A 217 -4.63 11.18 -13.60
N CYS A 218 -5.48 10.19 -13.84
CA CYS A 218 -5.81 9.15 -12.86
C CYS A 218 -4.55 8.43 -12.34
N THR A 219 -3.70 7.98 -13.27
CA THR A 219 -2.48 7.22 -12.95
C THR A 219 -1.46 8.08 -12.21
N GLY A 220 -1.27 9.33 -12.66
CA GLY A 220 -0.35 10.29 -12.05
C GLY A 220 -0.78 10.69 -10.65
N LEU A 221 -2.06 11.00 -10.45
CA LEU A 221 -2.63 11.28 -9.12
C LEU A 221 -2.46 10.10 -8.19
N GLU A 222 -2.84 8.90 -8.65
CA GLU A 222 -2.74 7.69 -7.84
C GLU A 222 -1.29 7.42 -7.41
N TRP A 223 -0.35 7.57 -8.34
CA TRP A 223 1.07 7.38 -8.04
C TRP A 223 1.62 8.41 -7.06
N ALA A 224 1.21 9.68 -7.20
CA ALA A 224 1.57 10.73 -6.28
C ALA A 224 1.00 10.48 -4.86
N PHE A 225 -0.23 9.99 -4.75
CA PHE A 225 -0.80 9.57 -3.47
C PHE A 225 -0.04 8.41 -2.83
N ILE A 226 0.37 7.42 -3.62
CA ILE A 226 1.17 6.28 -3.14
C ILE A 226 2.55 6.73 -2.65
N ARG A 227 3.18 7.67 -3.35
CA ARG A 227 4.51 8.21 -2.99
C ARG A 227 4.47 9.25 -1.88
N GLY A 228 3.28 9.70 -1.47
CA GLY A 228 3.14 10.76 -0.48
C GLY A 228 3.58 12.15 -0.97
N GLU A 229 3.49 12.39 -2.28
CA GLU A 229 3.89 13.67 -2.88
C GLU A 229 2.87 14.77 -2.56
N SER A 230 3.34 16.00 -2.35
CA SER A 230 2.48 17.17 -2.14
C SER A 230 2.06 17.85 -3.45
N SER A 231 2.70 17.51 -4.57
CA SER A 231 2.37 18.01 -5.91
C SER A 231 2.83 17.03 -6.98
N VAL A 232 2.11 16.99 -8.10
CA VAL A 232 2.48 16.20 -9.29
C VAL A 232 2.17 16.98 -10.56
N ASP A 233 3.06 16.87 -11.55
CA ASP A 233 2.79 17.29 -12.93
C ASP A 233 2.03 16.18 -13.66
N LEU A 234 0.83 16.50 -14.15
CA LEU A 234 -0.02 15.56 -14.88
C LEU A 234 0.17 15.69 -16.40
N GLY A 235 1.03 16.61 -16.85
CA GLY A 235 1.29 16.88 -18.27
C GLY A 235 0.37 17.96 -18.84
N ASP A 236 0.70 18.46 -20.04
CA ASP A 236 -0.11 19.43 -20.81
C ASP A 236 -0.46 20.72 -20.03
N GLY A 237 0.44 21.17 -19.14
CA GLY A 237 0.22 22.33 -18.29
C GLY A 237 -0.79 22.10 -17.15
N VAL A 238 -1.19 20.85 -16.92
CA VAL A 238 -2.03 20.42 -15.80
C VAL A 238 -1.14 19.94 -14.67
N SER A 239 -1.33 20.52 -13.49
CA SER A 239 -0.65 20.09 -12.27
C SER A 239 -1.67 19.83 -11.18
N ALA A 240 -1.34 18.99 -10.20
CA ALA A 240 -2.18 18.82 -9.02
C ALA A 240 -1.38 19.09 -7.75
N SER A 241 -1.99 19.80 -6.80
CA SER A 241 -1.53 19.85 -5.41
C SER A 241 -2.31 18.82 -4.61
N LEU A 242 -1.62 18.01 -3.81
CA LEU A 242 -2.20 16.89 -3.09
C LEU A 242 -2.17 17.16 -1.59
N ASN A 243 -3.24 16.75 -0.93
CA ASN A 243 -3.32 16.58 0.50
C ASN A 243 -3.48 15.08 0.81
N VAL A 244 -2.34 14.40 0.89
CA VAL A 244 -2.26 12.94 1.05
C VAL A 244 -3.01 12.48 2.32
N LYS A 245 -2.92 13.26 3.41
CA LYS A 245 -3.58 12.97 4.70
C LYS A 245 -5.10 12.84 4.55
N TYR A 246 -5.71 13.69 3.73
CA TYR A 246 -7.16 13.70 3.54
C TYR A 246 -7.59 13.02 2.23
N SER A 247 -6.65 12.44 1.47
CA SER A 247 -6.93 11.85 0.15
C SER A 247 -7.63 12.86 -0.79
N GLU A 248 -7.19 14.11 -0.75
CA GLU A 248 -7.73 15.20 -1.55
C GLU A 248 -6.67 15.74 -2.50
N ALA A 249 -7.09 16.23 -3.67
CA ALA A 249 -6.22 16.95 -4.59
C ALA A 249 -6.94 18.13 -5.22
N ALA A 250 -6.18 19.16 -5.60
CA ALA A 250 -6.65 20.29 -6.39
C ALA A 250 -5.90 20.28 -7.72
N ILE A 251 -6.60 19.93 -8.81
CA ILE A 251 -6.08 19.95 -10.17
C ILE A 251 -6.15 21.39 -10.70
N ASN A 252 -5.01 21.92 -11.08
CA ASN A 252 -4.83 23.24 -11.67
C ASN A 252 -4.53 23.08 -13.16
N VAL A 253 -5.44 23.56 -14.00
CA VAL A 253 -5.24 23.61 -15.45
C VAL A 253 -4.58 24.96 -15.78
N GLY A 254 -3.30 24.92 -16.16
CA GLY A 254 -2.58 26.09 -16.66
C GLY A 254 -3.11 26.49 -18.03
N SER A 255 -3.46 27.76 -18.21
CA SER A 255 -3.82 28.29 -19.53
C SER A 255 -2.55 28.42 -20.38
N SER A 256 -2.29 27.42 -21.20
CA SER A 256 -1.30 27.51 -22.25
C SER A 256 -1.76 28.55 -23.28
N LEU A 257 -1.08 29.70 -23.28
CA LEU A 257 -1.06 30.74 -24.31
C LEU A 257 -2.33 31.60 -24.45
N SER A 258 -2.14 32.91 -24.29
CA SER A 258 -3.07 34.01 -24.66
C SER A 258 -4.21 34.32 -23.66
N ASN A 259 -4.02 35.43 -22.94
CA ASN A 259 -5.02 36.29 -22.30
C ASN A 259 -5.99 35.69 -21.26
N ARG A 260 -5.75 36.03 -19.98
CA ARG A 260 -6.75 36.25 -18.91
C ARG A 260 -7.75 35.13 -18.60
N ALA A 261 -7.48 33.87 -18.94
CA ALA A 261 -8.25 32.76 -18.40
C ALA A 261 -7.88 32.51 -16.93
N VAL A 262 -8.84 32.69 -16.03
CA VAL A 262 -8.72 32.35 -14.60
C VAL A 262 -8.34 30.87 -14.50
N PRO A 263 -7.26 30.51 -13.77
CA PRO A 263 -6.89 29.12 -13.57
C PRO A 263 -8.09 28.38 -12.96
N THR A 264 -8.55 27.34 -13.66
CA THR A 264 -9.70 26.56 -13.19
C THR A 264 -9.16 25.49 -12.27
N THR A 265 -9.34 25.69 -10.96
CA THR A 265 -8.99 24.68 -9.96
C THR A 265 -10.17 23.75 -9.76
N ARG A 266 -9.97 22.45 -10.02
CA ARG A 266 -10.95 21.39 -9.75
C ARG A 266 -10.52 20.61 -8.52
N ARG A 267 -11.40 20.50 -7.53
CA ARG A 267 -11.14 19.66 -6.36
C ARG A 267 -11.52 18.22 -6.64
N VAL A 268 -10.72 17.30 -6.13
CA VAL A 268 -10.85 15.87 -6.32
C VAL A 268 -10.72 15.19 -4.96
N GLN A 269 -11.58 14.23 -4.69
CA GLN A 269 -11.46 13.31 -3.56
C GLN A 269 -11.14 11.91 -4.07
N ARG A 270 -10.06 11.33 -3.55
CA ARG A 270 -9.67 9.95 -3.83
C ARG A 270 -10.42 9.00 -2.91
N HIS A 271 -11.16 8.08 -3.51
CA HIS A 271 -11.85 6.99 -2.81
C HIS A 271 -11.06 5.69 -3.00
N ILE A 272 -10.58 5.09 -1.91
CA ILE A 272 -9.68 3.93 -1.91
C ILE A 272 -10.47 2.64 -1.76
N PHE A 273 -10.18 1.66 -2.62
CA PHE A 273 -10.73 0.31 -2.52
C PHE A 273 -9.69 -0.62 -1.90
N ARG A 274 -10.07 -1.30 -0.82
CA ARG A 274 -9.14 -2.12 -0.01
C ARG A 274 -9.02 -3.56 -0.51
N ARG A 275 -10.06 -4.09 -1.14
CA ARG A 275 -10.07 -5.46 -1.66
C ARG A 275 -9.55 -5.46 -3.09
N ILE A 276 -8.26 -5.77 -3.19
CA ILE A 276 -7.55 -5.91 -4.45
C ILE A 276 -7.09 -7.36 -4.54
N MET A 277 -7.43 -8.01 -5.64
CA MET A 277 -6.96 -9.35 -5.97
C MET A 277 -5.96 -9.26 -7.12
N TYR A 278 -4.98 -10.14 -7.16
CA TYR A 278 -4.03 -10.20 -8.27
C TYR A 278 -3.69 -11.63 -8.66
N ALA A 279 -3.27 -11.78 -9.92
CA ALA A 279 -2.73 -13.02 -10.47
C ALA A 279 -1.51 -12.67 -11.34
N ILE A 280 -0.50 -13.54 -11.35
CA ILE A 280 0.73 -13.34 -12.12
C ILE A 280 0.85 -14.47 -13.12
N ASP A 281 0.52 -14.24 -14.38
CA ASP A 281 0.73 -15.24 -15.42
C ASP A 281 2.17 -15.17 -15.94
N THR A 282 2.83 -16.31 -15.98
CA THR A 282 4.04 -16.48 -16.79
C THR A 282 3.61 -16.40 -18.25
N GLY A 283 4.13 -15.45 -19.02
CA GLY A 283 3.67 -15.12 -20.38
C GLY A 283 3.86 -16.19 -21.48
N GLY A 284 3.70 -17.47 -21.15
CA GLY A 284 3.38 -18.52 -22.11
C GLY A 284 1.89 -18.54 -22.41
N ASN A 285 1.49 -19.06 -23.57
CA ASN A 285 0.09 -19.22 -23.99
C ASN A 285 -0.68 -20.21 -23.10
N SER A 286 -0.85 -19.92 -21.81
CA SER A 286 -1.79 -20.63 -20.96
C SER A 286 -3.18 -20.05 -21.21
N SER A 287 -3.84 -20.61 -22.22
CA SER A 287 -5.28 -20.85 -22.17
C SER A 287 -5.68 -21.81 -21.03
N ASP A 288 -4.71 -22.28 -20.24
CA ASP A 288 -4.95 -22.96 -18.97
C ASP A 288 -5.44 -21.97 -17.92
N ALA A 289 -6.75 -22.09 -17.69
CA ALA A 289 -7.53 -21.63 -16.57
C ALA A 289 -6.73 -21.24 -15.31
N SER A 290 -6.87 -19.95 -14.96
CA SER A 290 -6.90 -19.44 -13.59
C SER A 290 -5.76 -19.87 -12.68
N LEU A 291 -4.60 -19.21 -12.80
CA LEU A 291 -3.80 -19.00 -11.60
C LEU A 291 -4.69 -18.36 -10.53
N PRO A 292 -4.65 -18.87 -9.28
CA PRO A 292 -5.57 -18.45 -8.24
C PRO A 292 -5.39 -16.96 -7.96
N TRP A 293 -6.50 -16.23 -7.97
CA TRP A 293 -6.53 -14.85 -7.49
C TRP A 293 -6.06 -14.82 -6.05
N THR A 294 -5.04 -14.02 -5.78
CA THR A 294 -4.45 -13.83 -4.47
C THR A 294 -4.80 -12.45 -3.94
N GLU A 295 -5.18 -12.34 -2.67
CA GLU A 295 -5.45 -11.03 -2.06
C GLU A 295 -4.14 -10.24 -1.92
N TYR A 296 -4.16 -9.00 -2.40
CA TYR A 296 -3.01 -8.10 -2.31
C TYR A 296 -2.90 -7.53 -0.90
N ALA A 297 -1.85 -7.93 -0.19
CA ALA A 297 -1.55 -7.46 1.16
C ALA A 297 -0.39 -6.45 1.20
N GLN A 298 0.60 -6.59 0.32
CA GLN A 298 1.83 -5.78 0.34
C GLN A 298 2.53 -5.78 -1.03
N PRO A 299 3.40 -4.79 -1.31
CA PRO A 299 4.23 -4.78 -2.50
C PRO A 299 5.07 -6.06 -2.64
N PHE A 300 5.29 -6.50 -3.87
CA PHE A 300 6.06 -7.71 -4.16
C PHE A 300 7.06 -7.46 -5.28
N ARG A 301 8.03 -8.36 -5.45
CA ARG A 301 9.00 -8.32 -6.56
C ARG A 301 8.76 -9.50 -7.49
N LEU A 302 9.12 -9.32 -8.75
CA LEU A 302 9.10 -10.40 -9.73
C LEU A 302 10.53 -10.86 -10.01
N PRO A 303 10.77 -12.19 -10.10
CA PRO A 303 12.06 -12.71 -10.53
C PRO A 303 12.28 -12.41 -12.02
N LEU A 304 13.49 -12.62 -12.53
CA LEU A 304 13.81 -12.41 -13.94
C LEU A 304 12.85 -13.15 -14.87
N GLY A 305 12.32 -12.44 -15.88
CA GLY A 305 11.38 -13.01 -16.82
C GLY A 305 10.36 -12.03 -17.40
N ARG A 306 9.34 -12.61 -18.03
CA ARG A 306 8.21 -11.92 -18.65
C ARG A 306 6.94 -12.31 -17.93
N TRP A 307 6.26 -11.32 -17.41
CA TRP A 307 5.14 -11.50 -16.50
C TRP A 307 3.93 -10.73 -16.99
N CYS A 308 2.76 -11.31 -16.81
CA CYS A 308 1.48 -10.66 -16.98
C CYS A 308 0.87 -10.50 -15.60
N VAL A 309 0.87 -9.28 -15.06
CA VAL A 309 0.24 -8.99 -13.78
C VAL A 309 -1.19 -8.57 -14.06
N ARG A 310 -2.14 -9.36 -13.57
CA ARG A 310 -3.57 -9.06 -13.61
C ARG A 310 -4.02 -8.61 -12.23
N VAL A 311 -4.81 -7.54 -12.18
CA VAL A 311 -5.30 -6.96 -10.93
C VAL A 311 -6.78 -6.70 -11.05
N GLN A 312 -7.52 -7.16 -10.06
CA GLN A 312 -8.96 -7.02 -9.98
C GLN A 312 -9.33 -6.25 -8.70
N ALA A 313 -10.26 -5.32 -8.83
CA ALA A 313 -10.86 -4.63 -7.69
C ALA A 313 -12.38 -4.80 -7.73
N SER A 314 -12.99 -5.07 -6.58
CA SER A 314 -14.44 -5.26 -6.46
C SER A 314 -15.11 -4.11 -5.70
N THR A 315 -16.29 -3.71 -6.14
CA THR A 315 -17.22 -2.92 -5.31
C THR A 315 -17.95 -3.81 -4.30
N ASP A 316 -18.57 -3.19 -3.30
CA ASP A 316 -19.47 -3.89 -2.36
C ASP A 316 -20.64 -4.60 -3.08
N ASP A 317 -21.04 -4.08 -4.25
CA ASP A 317 -22.03 -4.68 -5.14
C ASP A 317 -21.47 -5.83 -6.01
N GLN A 318 -20.28 -6.35 -5.68
CA GLN A 318 -19.57 -7.43 -6.39
C GLN A 318 -19.27 -7.14 -7.87
N ARG A 319 -19.38 -5.88 -8.33
CA ARG A 319 -18.89 -5.52 -9.67
C ARG A 319 -17.39 -5.48 -9.61
N THR A 320 -16.75 -6.17 -10.54
CA THR A 320 -15.31 -6.24 -10.62
C THR A 320 -14.80 -5.50 -11.84
N THR A 321 -13.70 -4.78 -11.66
CA THR A 321 -12.90 -4.22 -12.75
C THR A 321 -11.52 -4.83 -12.72
N GLU A 322 -10.94 -4.99 -13.91
CA GLU A 322 -9.63 -5.61 -14.09
C GLU A 322 -8.69 -4.66 -14.82
N SER A 323 -7.41 -4.72 -14.47
CA SER A 323 -6.30 -4.08 -15.17
C SER A 323 -5.19 -5.09 -15.35
N ILE A 324 -4.47 -4.98 -16.45
CA ILE A 324 -3.43 -5.92 -16.86
C ILE A 324 -2.17 -5.14 -17.24
N ALA A 325 -1.03 -5.52 -16.68
CA ALA A 325 0.28 -4.98 -17.04
C ALA A 325 1.22 -6.09 -17.47
N ARG A 326 1.94 -5.85 -18.58
CA ARG A 326 3.04 -6.71 -19.01
C ARG A 326 4.34 -6.16 -18.47
N VAL A 327 5.03 -6.96 -17.67
CA VAL A 327 6.22 -6.58 -16.92
C VAL A 327 7.39 -7.48 -17.33
N PHE A 328 8.49 -6.86 -17.69
CA PHE A 328 9.75 -7.47 -18.08
C PHE A 328 10.77 -7.12 -17.01
N THR A 329 11.30 -8.14 -16.36
CA THR A 329 12.27 -7.99 -15.27
C THR A 329 13.66 -8.33 -15.80
N VAL A 330 14.57 -7.37 -15.67
CA VAL A 330 15.98 -7.51 -16.06
C VAL A 330 16.89 -7.43 -14.83
N GLU A 331 18.11 -7.97 -14.95
CA GLU A 331 19.10 -7.82 -13.89
C GLU A 331 19.53 -6.36 -13.76
N ALA A 332 19.73 -5.92 -12.52
CA ALA A 332 20.41 -4.66 -12.26
C ALA A 332 21.88 -4.83 -12.67
N THR A 333 22.24 -4.31 -13.84
CA THR A 333 23.64 -4.18 -14.23
C THR A 333 24.23 -3.03 -13.43
N ALA A 334 25.20 -3.32 -12.57
CA ALA A 334 25.96 -2.30 -11.87
C ALA A 334 26.79 -1.55 -12.94
N SER A 335 26.52 -0.26 -13.09
CA SER A 335 27.33 0.66 -13.90
C SER A 335 28.20 1.52 -13.01
#